data_AF-A0A2K5QAT0-F1
#
_entry.id   AF-A0A2K5QAT0-F1
#
_cell.length_a   1.000
_cell.length_b   1.000
_cell.length_c   1.000
_cell.angle_alpha   90.00
_cell.angle_beta   90.00
_cell.angle_gamma   90.00
#
_symmetry.space_group_name_H-M   'P 1'
#
loop_
_entity.id
_entity.type
_entity.pdbx_description
1 polymer ?
#
loop_
_entity_poly.entity_id
_entity_poly.type
_entity_poly.pdbx_seq_one_letter_code
_entity_poly.pdbx_strand_id
1 'polypeptide(L)'
;THTMGRLQLVVLGLACCWAVASAAKKGLIRRAISQSGVALSSWVIQKNPLFWAKKLAEKVGCPVEDTARMAKCLKVTDPRALTLAYKMPLAGMEYPMLHYLGFLPVIDGDFIPDDPVNLYANAADIDYIAGTNNMDGHIFASIDMPAINKDKQEVTEEDFFRLVSGLTITKGLRGAKTTFDVYTESWAQDPSQENKKKTVVDFETDILFLVPTEIALAQHRANAKSAKTYTYLFSHPSRMPTYPKWVGADHADDIQYVFGKPFATPLGYRPQDRTVSKNMIAYWTNFAKTGDPNMGNSAVPTHWDPYTTENGSYLEITKKIDSNSMKRGLRTNFLRYWTLSYLALPTVTDQGATPAPPAGDPEATPVPPTGDSEAAPVPPTGDSEAAPVPPTGDSEAAPVPPTGDSEAAPVPPTGDSEAAPVPPSGDSEAAPVPPTGDSEAIPVPPTGDSEAAPVPPTDDSKGVQMPAVIGF
;
A
#
# COMPACT_ATOMS: atom_id res chain seq x y z
N THR A 1 31.18 20.05 11.90
CA THR A 1 30.26 18.94 11.55
C THR A 1 29.24 18.58 12.63
N HIS A 2 29.11 19.32 13.74
CA HIS A 2 28.05 19.09 14.73
C HIS A 2 26.98 20.19 14.68
N THR A 3 25.74 19.81 14.33
CA THR A 3 24.41 20.36 14.74
C THR A 3 23.32 20.01 13.72
N MET A 4 23.21 18.74 13.33
CA MET A 4 21.88 18.24 12.93
C MET A 4 21.11 18.00 14.22
N GLY A 5 20.32 19.00 14.63
CA GLY A 5 19.32 18.83 15.68
C GLY A 5 18.39 17.68 15.32
N ARG A 6 17.88 16.96 16.33
CA ARG A 6 17.07 15.73 16.18
C ARG A 6 15.87 15.94 15.24
N LEU A 7 16.07 15.68 13.96
CA LEU A 7 15.02 15.66 12.97
C LEU A 7 14.36 14.27 13.04
N GLN A 8 13.28 14.15 13.81
CA GLN A 8 12.36 13.03 13.68
C GLN A 8 11.56 13.20 12.36
N LEU A 9 12.25 12.98 11.23
CA LEU A 9 11.62 12.87 9.92
C LEU A 9 10.97 11.48 9.83
N VAL A 10 9.83 11.31 10.49
CA VAL A 10 9.07 10.06 10.46
C VAL A 10 8.28 10.02 9.16
N VAL A 11 8.90 9.48 8.12
CA VAL A 11 8.26 9.24 6.83
C VAL A 11 7.37 7.99 6.96
N LEU A 12 6.11 8.23 7.29
CA LEU A 12 4.92 7.37 7.16
C LEU A 12 3.73 8.21 7.65
N GLY A 13 2.70 8.42 6.82
CA GLY A 13 1.57 9.33 7.13
C GLY A 13 0.84 9.08 8.46
N LEU A 14 0.94 7.86 8.99
CA LEU A 14 0.49 7.46 10.33
C LEU A 14 1.08 8.34 11.45
N ALA A 15 2.30 8.87 11.29
CA ALA A 15 2.94 9.73 12.29
C ALA A 15 2.22 11.08 12.48
N CYS A 16 1.44 11.54 11.51
CA CYS A 16 0.64 12.76 11.70
C CYS A 16 -0.54 12.56 12.64
N CYS A 17 -0.99 11.32 12.86
CA CYS A 17 -1.90 11.00 13.97
C CYS A 17 -1.24 11.43 15.29
N TRP A 18 0.06 11.22 15.47
CA TRP A 18 0.76 11.54 16.72
C TRP A 18 0.88 13.04 16.98
N ALA A 19 0.92 13.87 15.92
CA ALA A 19 0.96 15.32 16.04
C ALA A 19 -0.40 15.93 16.40
N VAL A 20 -1.49 15.30 15.96
CA VAL A 20 -2.87 15.78 16.18
C VAL A 20 -3.50 15.17 17.43
N ALA A 21 -3.21 13.91 17.76
CA ALA A 21 -4.03 13.14 18.70
C ALA A 21 -3.79 13.43 20.19
N SER A 22 -2.54 13.52 20.66
CA SER A 22 -2.24 13.47 22.10
C SER A 22 -1.78 14.79 22.71
N ALA A 23 -2.52 15.26 23.72
CA ALA A 23 -2.14 16.41 24.55
C ALA A 23 -0.78 16.22 25.26
N ALA A 24 -0.36 14.97 25.49
CA ALA A 24 0.95 14.62 26.07
C ALA A 24 2.15 14.97 25.17
N LYS A 25 1.94 15.45 23.93
CA LYS A 25 2.98 15.88 23.00
C LYS A 25 3.07 17.40 22.83
N LYS A 26 2.25 18.17 23.53
CA LYS A 26 2.25 19.65 23.48
C LYS A 26 3.64 20.21 23.78
N GLY A 27 4.22 20.91 22.80
CA GLY A 27 5.56 21.51 22.90
C GLY A 27 6.73 20.64 22.44
N LEU A 28 6.52 19.37 22.05
CA LEU A 28 7.58 18.51 21.50
C LEU A 28 7.75 18.64 19.99
N ILE A 29 6.66 18.90 19.26
CA ILE A 29 6.62 19.00 17.80
C ILE A 29 6.44 20.47 17.44
N ARG A 30 7.35 21.01 16.62
CA ARG A 30 7.22 22.37 16.06
C ARG A 30 6.65 22.38 14.65
N ARG A 31 6.92 21.31 13.86
CA ARG A 31 6.54 21.19 12.45
C ARG A 31 6.28 19.73 12.09
N ALA A 32 5.41 19.49 11.12
CA ALA A 32 5.11 18.16 10.59
C ALA A 32 5.06 18.17 9.05
N ILE A 33 5.38 17.03 8.44
CA ILE A 33 5.24 16.78 7.00
C ILE A 33 4.52 15.43 6.85
N SER A 34 3.39 15.43 6.15
CA SER A 34 2.65 14.24 5.76
C SER A 34 2.83 13.99 4.26
N GLN A 35 3.30 12.81 3.92
CA GLN A 35 3.49 12.37 2.54
C GLN A 35 2.58 11.16 2.34
N SER A 36 1.64 11.24 1.39
CA SER A 36 0.76 10.14 0.99
C SER A 36 0.03 9.47 2.15
N GLY A 37 -0.54 10.27 3.04
CA GLY A 37 -1.37 9.78 4.15
C GLY A 37 -1.50 10.76 5.31
N VAL A 38 -2.69 10.82 5.89
CA VAL A 38 -3.04 11.70 7.00
C VAL A 38 -3.94 10.98 8.00
N ALA A 39 -4.13 11.54 9.20
CA ALA A 39 -4.94 10.93 10.26
C ALA A 39 -6.43 10.70 9.88
N LEU A 40 -6.90 11.32 8.79
CA LEU A 40 -8.26 11.20 8.26
C LEU A 40 -8.41 10.15 7.14
N SER A 41 -7.32 9.52 6.71
CA SER A 41 -7.37 8.47 5.69
C SER A 41 -8.14 7.24 6.19
N SER A 42 -8.96 6.65 5.32
CA SER A 42 -9.85 5.53 5.65
C SER A 42 -9.13 4.29 6.21
N TRP A 43 -7.87 4.10 5.82
CA TRP A 43 -6.96 3.03 6.25
C TRP A 43 -6.16 3.34 7.53
N VAL A 44 -6.53 4.36 8.32
CA VAL A 44 -5.74 4.79 9.49
C VAL A 44 -6.38 4.44 10.84
N ILE A 45 -7.71 4.56 10.99
CA ILE A 45 -8.40 4.24 12.24
C ILE A 45 -9.23 2.97 12.09
N GLN A 46 -8.83 1.90 12.76
CA GLN A 46 -9.60 0.66 12.84
C GLN A 46 -10.87 0.89 13.67
N LYS A 47 -12.04 0.85 13.02
CA LYS A 47 -13.34 1.08 13.67
C LYS A 47 -13.89 -0.18 14.39
N ASN A 48 -13.40 -1.38 14.08
CA ASN A 48 -13.79 -2.63 14.77
C ASN A 48 -12.57 -3.49 15.16
N PRO A 49 -11.73 -3.05 16.12
CA PRO A 49 -10.51 -3.76 16.49
C PRO A 49 -10.77 -5.09 17.21
N LEU A 50 -11.92 -5.22 17.91
CA LEU A 50 -12.26 -6.46 18.62
C LEU A 50 -12.52 -7.63 17.66
N PHE A 51 -13.11 -7.37 16.49
CA PHE A 51 -13.27 -8.38 15.43
C PHE A 51 -11.92 -8.96 14.99
N TRP A 52 -10.94 -8.10 14.69
CA TRP A 52 -9.60 -8.53 14.28
C TRP A 52 -8.84 -9.23 15.42
N ALA A 53 -8.98 -8.76 16.65
CA ALA A 53 -8.40 -9.42 17.83
C ALA A 53 -8.96 -10.84 18.03
N LYS A 54 -10.28 -11.04 17.86
CA LYS A 54 -10.90 -12.39 17.91
C LYS A 54 -10.41 -13.28 16.76
N LYS A 55 -10.36 -12.78 15.53
CA LYS A 55 -9.85 -13.51 14.36
C LYS A 55 -8.38 -13.93 14.52
N LEU A 56 -7.56 -13.11 15.17
CA LEU A 56 -6.18 -13.46 15.51
C LEU A 56 -6.11 -14.52 16.61
N ALA A 57 -6.88 -14.33 17.69
CA ALA A 57 -6.96 -15.25 18.82
C ALA A 57 -7.41 -16.66 18.41
N GLU A 58 -8.45 -16.77 17.56
CA GLU A 58 -8.90 -18.04 16.94
C GLU A 58 -7.72 -18.79 16.30
N LYS A 59 -6.92 -18.10 15.48
CA LYS A 59 -5.80 -18.70 14.75
C LYS A 59 -4.62 -19.14 15.61
N VAL A 60 -4.44 -18.56 16.80
CA VAL A 60 -3.36 -18.92 17.73
C VAL A 60 -3.85 -19.74 18.94
N GLY A 61 -5.10 -20.22 18.92
CA GLY A 61 -5.67 -21.06 19.97
C GLY A 61 -6.01 -20.32 21.27
N CYS A 62 -6.17 -19.00 21.23
CA CYS A 62 -6.58 -18.20 22.39
C CYS A 62 -8.12 -18.16 22.55
N PRO A 63 -8.63 -18.10 23.80
CA PRO A 63 -10.08 -17.99 24.04
C PRO A 63 -10.62 -16.64 23.57
N VAL A 64 -11.82 -16.62 22.96
CA VAL A 64 -12.42 -15.41 22.35
C VAL A 64 -13.69 -14.89 23.03
N GLU A 65 -14.23 -15.60 24.02
CA GLU A 65 -15.46 -15.20 24.71
C GLU A 65 -15.24 -14.07 25.72
N ASP A 66 -14.12 -14.11 26.44
CA ASP A 66 -13.75 -13.11 27.45
C ASP A 66 -12.52 -12.33 27.01
N THR A 67 -12.64 -11.00 26.91
CA THR A 67 -11.59 -10.12 26.38
C THR A 67 -10.37 -10.07 27.29
N ALA A 68 -10.54 -10.21 28.61
CA ALA A 68 -9.43 -10.21 29.56
C ALA A 68 -8.56 -11.48 29.44
N ARG A 69 -9.18 -12.66 29.34
CA ARG A 69 -8.50 -13.94 29.04
C ARG A 69 -7.88 -13.94 27.66
N MET A 70 -8.59 -13.43 26.65
CA MET A 70 -8.07 -13.29 25.28
C MET A 70 -6.80 -12.44 25.26
N ALA A 71 -6.85 -11.24 25.86
CA ALA A 71 -5.70 -10.33 25.93
C ALA A 71 -4.54 -10.92 26.76
N LYS A 72 -4.82 -11.64 27.84
CA LYS A 72 -3.77 -12.33 28.62
C LYS A 72 -3.11 -13.44 27.82
N CYS A 73 -3.88 -14.21 27.05
CA CYS A 73 -3.37 -15.28 26.18
C CYS A 73 -2.51 -14.69 25.05
N LEU A 74 -3.04 -13.72 24.29
CA LEU A 74 -2.32 -13.04 23.21
C LEU A 74 -1.00 -12.39 23.69
N LYS A 75 -0.92 -11.92 24.94
CA LYS A 75 0.33 -11.36 25.53
C LYS A 75 1.40 -12.40 25.85
N VAL A 76 1.09 -13.70 25.86
CA VAL A 76 2.05 -14.79 26.14
C VAL A 76 2.22 -15.77 24.98
N THR A 77 1.41 -15.67 23.92
CA THR A 77 1.64 -16.36 22.64
C THR A 77 2.98 -15.94 22.03
N ASP A 78 3.66 -16.85 21.35
CA ASP A 78 4.88 -16.54 20.59
C ASP A 78 4.63 -15.36 19.61
N PRO A 79 5.43 -14.28 19.67
CA PRO A 79 5.27 -13.14 18.78
C PRO A 79 5.42 -13.51 17.29
N ARG A 80 6.21 -14.53 16.94
CA ARG A 80 6.32 -14.96 15.53
C ARG A 80 5.03 -15.63 15.06
N ALA A 81 4.45 -16.52 15.87
CA ALA A 81 3.13 -17.11 15.62
C ALA A 81 2.02 -16.04 15.51
N LEU A 82 2.02 -15.01 16.37
CA LEU A 82 1.08 -13.88 16.26
C LEU A 82 1.23 -13.14 14.94
N THR A 83 2.45 -12.76 14.55
CA THR A 83 2.70 -12.07 13.27
C THR A 83 2.28 -12.92 12.07
N LEU A 84 2.58 -14.22 12.07
CA LEU A 84 2.30 -15.12 10.95
C LEU A 84 0.84 -15.59 10.85
N ALA A 85 0.06 -15.46 11.93
CA ALA A 85 -1.36 -15.81 11.94
C ALA A 85 -2.21 -14.83 11.10
N TYR A 86 -1.86 -13.54 11.10
CA TYR A 86 -2.42 -12.59 10.14
C TYR A 86 -1.68 -12.67 8.80
N LYS A 87 -2.45 -12.84 7.72
CA LYS A 87 -1.94 -12.83 6.35
C LYS A 87 -2.92 -12.01 5.53
N MET A 88 -2.41 -10.98 4.87
CA MET A 88 -3.20 -10.17 3.94
C MET A 88 -3.36 -10.96 2.64
N PRO A 89 -4.58 -11.19 2.14
CA PRO A 89 -4.76 -11.72 0.79
C PRO A 89 -4.31 -10.69 -0.25
N LEU A 90 -3.72 -11.16 -1.35
CA LEU A 90 -3.22 -10.32 -2.46
C LEU A 90 -3.90 -10.64 -3.80
N ALA A 91 -4.86 -11.57 -3.80
CA ALA A 91 -5.64 -12.00 -4.96
C ALA A 91 -6.91 -12.72 -4.46
N GLY A 92 -7.93 -12.79 -5.32
CA GLY A 92 -9.18 -13.53 -5.01
C GLY A 92 -9.97 -12.96 -3.83
N MET A 93 -9.85 -11.66 -3.57
CA MET A 93 -10.54 -10.99 -2.47
C MET A 93 -12.01 -10.71 -2.84
N GLU A 94 -12.88 -10.81 -1.85
CA GLU A 94 -14.30 -10.45 -1.95
C GLU A 94 -14.50 -8.92 -1.84
N TYR A 95 -13.64 -8.28 -1.05
CA TYR A 95 -13.65 -6.83 -0.82
C TYR A 95 -12.38 -6.17 -1.37
N PRO A 96 -12.41 -4.85 -1.60
CA PRO A 96 -11.21 -4.05 -1.83
C PRO A 96 -10.17 -4.22 -0.70
N MET A 97 -8.88 -4.21 -1.05
CA MET A 97 -7.71 -4.47 -0.19
C MET A 97 -7.78 -3.73 1.15
N LEU A 98 -8.28 -2.48 1.12
CA LEU A 98 -8.56 -1.63 2.29
C LEU A 98 -9.24 -2.38 3.45
N HIS A 99 -10.22 -3.23 3.15
CA HIS A 99 -11.02 -3.95 4.15
C HIS A 99 -10.23 -4.99 4.93
N TYR A 100 -9.10 -5.46 4.38
CA TYR A 100 -8.26 -6.47 5.04
C TYR A 100 -7.23 -5.85 5.98
N LEU A 101 -7.06 -4.52 6.01
CA LEU A 101 -6.15 -3.79 6.90
C LEU A 101 -6.65 -3.83 8.36
N GLY A 102 -6.39 -4.95 9.05
CA GLY A 102 -6.94 -5.21 10.38
C GLY A 102 -6.25 -4.44 11.52
N PHE A 103 -4.92 -4.46 11.57
CA PHE A 103 -4.12 -3.97 12.70
C PHE A 103 -3.60 -2.56 12.46
N LEU A 104 -4.45 -1.59 12.75
CA LEU A 104 -4.21 -0.15 12.60
C LEU A 104 -4.41 0.57 13.95
N PRO A 105 -4.01 1.85 14.09
CA PRO A 105 -4.42 2.70 15.21
C PRO A 105 -5.93 2.66 15.50
N VAL A 106 -6.29 2.93 16.76
CA VAL A 106 -7.68 2.96 17.26
C VAL A 106 -7.90 4.23 18.07
N ILE A 107 -9.17 4.66 18.18
CA ILE A 107 -9.56 5.67 19.17
C ILE A 107 -9.61 4.94 20.53
N ASP A 108 -8.66 5.24 21.41
CA ASP A 108 -8.45 4.54 22.69
C ASP A 108 -8.93 5.32 23.91
N GLY A 109 -9.25 6.61 23.75
CA GLY A 109 -9.64 7.49 24.86
C GLY A 109 -8.45 8.11 25.61
N ASP A 110 -7.21 7.88 25.18
CA ASP A 110 -5.98 8.37 25.82
C ASP A 110 -5.00 8.96 24.80
N PHE A 111 -4.31 8.12 24.02
CA PHE A 111 -3.38 8.59 22.99
C PHE A 111 -4.11 9.16 21.77
N ILE A 112 -5.25 8.55 21.41
CA ILE A 112 -6.23 9.07 20.46
C ILE A 112 -7.58 9.21 21.21
N PRO A 113 -7.83 10.38 21.85
CA PRO A 113 -8.96 10.55 22.76
C PRO A 113 -10.33 10.73 22.07
N ASP A 114 -10.35 11.08 20.78
CA ASP A 114 -11.56 11.27 19.96
C ASP A 114 -11.23 10.99 18.48
N ASP A 115 -12.21 11.05 17.58
CA ASP A 115 -11.96 10.96 16.14
C ASP A 115 -11.00 12.07 15.68
N PRO A 116 -9.93 11.77 14.89
CA PRO A 116 -8.88 12.74 14.59
C PRO A 116 -9.36 14.05 13.94
N VAL A 117 -10.53 14.07 13.29
CA VAL A 117 -11.12 15.30 12.74
C VAL A 117 -11.40 16.37 13.80
N ASN A 118 -11.70 15.96 15.04
CA ASN A 118 -12.02 16.87 16.15
C ASN A 118 -10.76 17.40 16.86
N LEU A 119 -9.57 16.85 16.56
CA LEU A 119 -8.36 17.04 17.36
C LEU A 119 -7.38 18.08 16.78
N TYR A 120 -7.69 18.71 15.65
CA TYR A 120 -6.81 19.67 14.96
C TYR A 120 -6.44 20.91 15.78
N ALA A 121 -7.19 21.25 16.83
CA ALA A 121 -6.82 22.29 17.79
C ALA A 121 -5.46 22.02 18.49
N ASN A 122 -5.04 20.74 18.59
CA ASN A 122 -3.72 20.37 19.12
C ASN A 122 -2.56 20.75 18.18
N ALA A 123 -2.83 20.86 16.88
CA ALA A 123 -1.86 21.22 15.85
C ALA A 123 -1.82 22.73 15.52
N ALA A 124 -2.61 23.56 16.21
CA ALA A 124 -2.78 25.00 15.92
C ALA A 124 -1.48 25.84 15.84
N ASP A 125 -0.40 25.37 16.46
CA ASP A 125 0.93 26.01 16.52
C ASP A 125 2.05 25.13 15.93
N ILE A 126 1.69 24.13 15.11
CA ILE A 126 2.62 23.24 14.40
C ILE A 126 2.61 23.60 12.90
N ASP A 127 3.73 24.09 12.34
CA ASP A 127 3.77 24.34 10.88
C ASP A 127 3.57 23.01 10.13
N TYR A 128 2.74 22.97 9.08
CA TYR A 128 2.34 21.71 8.43
C TYR A 128 2.47 21.73 6.91
N ILE A 129 3.11 20.70 6.34
CA ILE A 129 3.01 20.30 4.93
C ILE A 129 2.19 19.01 4.87
N ALA A 130 1.22 18.91 3.97
CA ALA A 130 0.64 17.62 3.56
C ALA A 130 0.51 17.54 2.04
N GLY A 131 0.73 16.39 1.44
CA GLY A 131 0.55 16.21 0.00
C GLY A 131 0.50 14.74 -0.42
N THR A 132 0.19 14.54 -1.69
CA THR A 132 0.01 13.21 -2.30
C THR A 132 0.79 13.08 -3.59
N ASN A 133 0.97 11.84 -4.03
CA ASN A 133 1.45 11.52 -5.37
C ASN A 133 0.25 11.51 -6.33
N ASN A 134 0.46 11.84 -7.61
CA ASN A 134 -0.65 12.01 -8.55
C ASN A 134 -1.36 10.71 -8.98
N MET A 135 -0.80 9.56 -8.64
CA MET A 135 -1.41 8.23 -8.75
C MET A 135 -1.15 7.41 -7.48
N ASP A 136 -1.29 8.03 -6.31
CA ASP A 136 -1.07 7.41 -4.99
C ASP A 136 -1.88 6.11 -4.75
N GLY A 137 -3.04 5.97 -5.41
CA GLY A 137 -3.86 4.76 -5.36
C GLY A 137 -3.42 3.63 -6.30
N HIS A 138 -2.43 3.83 -7.17
CA HIS A 138 -2.12 2.89 -8.25
C HIS A 138 -1.70 1.51 -7.74
N ILE A 139 -0.84 1.41 -6.72
CA ILE A 139 -0.45 0.11 -6.15
C ILE A 139 -1.63 -0.66 -5.53
N PHE A 140 -2.63 0.03 -4.96
CA PHE A 140 -3.83 -0.56 -4.37
C PHE A 140 -4.80 -1.03 -5.46
N ALA A 141 -5.07 -0.15 -6.43
CA ALA A 141 -5.83 -0.46 -7.64
C ALA A 141 -5.21 -1.59 -8.48
N SER A 142 -3.90 -1.79 -8.40
CA SER A 142 -3.20 -2.90 -9.05
C SER A 142 -3.50 -4.27 -8.41
N ILE A 143 -3.89 -4.28 -7.14
CA ILE A 143 -4.24 -5.47 -6.36
C ILE A 143 -5.74 -5.74 -6.49
N ASP A 144 -6.57 -4.71 -6.36
CA ASP A 144 -8.04 -4.81 -6.46
C ASP A 144 -8.51 -4.99 -7.91
N MET A 145 -7.78 -4.45 -8.89
CA MET A 145 -8.06 -4.60 -10.31
C MET A 145 -6.78 -4.85 -11.14
N PRO A 146 -6.20 -6.07 -11.11
CA PRO A 146 -4.94 -6.40 -11.81
C PRO A 146 -4.93 -6.21 -13.33
N ALA A 147 -6.09 -5.93 -13.94
CA ALA A 147 -6.20 -5.57 -15.35
C ALA A 147 -5.55 -4.22 -15.68
N ILE A 148 -5.43 -3.29 -14.72
CA ILE A 148 -4.86 -1.96 -15.01
C ILE A 148 -3.42 -2.02 -15.53
N ASN A 149 -2.60 -2.96 -15.01
CA ASN A 149 -1.22 -3.15 -15.41
C ASN A 149 -1.01 -4.11 -16.61
N LYS A 150 -2.10 -4.62 -17.20
CA LYS A 150 -2.03 -5.63 -18.27
C LYS A 150 -2.64 -5.09 -19.55
N ASP A 151 -1.79 -4.84 -20.55
CA ASP A 151 -2.23 -4.30 -21.85
C ASP A 151 -3.32 -5.14 -22.53
N LYS A 152 -3.31 -6.46 -22.31
CA LYS A 152 -4.25 -7.43 -22.90
C LYS A 152 -5.48 -7.74 -22.05
N GLN A 153 -5.66 -7.09 -20.89
CA GLN A 153 -6.86 -7.22 -20.07
C GLN A 153 -7.60 -5.89 -20.04
N GLU A 154 -8.91 -5.95 -20.22
CA GLU A 154 -9.79 -4.79 -20.22
C GLU A 154 -10.38 -4.56 -18.83
N VAL A 155 -10.68 -3.30 -18.53
CA VAL A 155 -11.55 -2.90 -17.41
C VAL A 155 -12.95 -2.70 -17.97
N THR A 156 -13.93 -3.38 -17.37
CA THR A 156 -15.34 -3.21 -17.70
C THR A 156 -16.03 -2.22 -16.76
N GLU A 157 -17.22 -1.76 -17.14
CA GLU A 157 -18.10 -0.98 -16.26
C GLU A 157 -18.54 -1.80 -15.04
N GLU A 158 -18.75 -3.11 -15.19
CA GLU A 158 -19.10 -4.01 -14.09
C GLU A 158 -17.95 -4.17 -13.08
N ASP A 159 -16.71 -4.35 -13.56
CA ASP A 159 -15.52 -4.44 -12.70
C ASP A 159 -15.34 -3.16 -11.87
N PHE A 160 -15.50 -1.99 -12.50
CA PHE A 160 -15.39 -0.71 -11.81
C PHE A 160 -16.58 -0.48 -10.85
N PHE A 161 -17.81 -0.83 -11.23
CA PHE A 161 -18.97 -0.74 -10.35
C PHE A 161 -18.83 -1.65 -9.13
N ARG A 162 -18.25 -2.85 -9.28
CA ARG A 162 -17.94 -3.76 -8.16
C ARG A 162 -16.93 -3.14 -7.18
N LEU A 163 -15.82 -2.59 -7.69
CA LEU A 163 -14.82 -1.89 -6.89
C LEU A 163 -15.42 -0.69 -6.14
N VAL A 164 -16.16 0.16 -6.85
CA VAL A 164 -16.89 1.30 -6.30
C VAL A 164 -17.87 0.86 -5.22
N SER A 165 -18.63 -0.21 -5.45
CA SER A 165 -19.59 -0.76 -4.47
C SER A 165 -18.89 -1.23 -3.19
N GLY A 166 -17.76 -1.91 -3.31
CA GLY A 166 -16.95 -2.34 -2.17
C GLY A 166 -16.45 -1.16 -1.34
N LEU A 167 -15.88 -0.13 -1.98
CA LEU A 167 -15.36 1.06 -1.29
C LEU A 167 -16.44 2.05 -0.79
N THR A 168 -17.71 1.87 -1.17
CA THR A 168 -18.84 2.75 -0.77
C THR A 168 -19.90 2.07 0.08
N ILE A 169 -19.60 0.88 0.62
CA ILE A 169 -20.51 0.00 1.37
C ILE A 169 -21.34 0.72 2.45
N THR A 170 -20.77 1.72 3.13
CA THR A 170 -21.43 2.50 4.19
C THR A 170 -22.66 3.29 3.73
N LYS A 171 -22.77 3.60 2.44
CA LYS A 171 -23.92 4.28 1.81
C LYS A 171 -24.71 3.36 0.86
N GLY A 172 -24.36 2.06 0.83
CA GLY A 172 -24.99 1.03 0.02
C GLY A 172 -25.04 1.33 -1.48
N LEU A 173 -25.99 0.70 -2.19
CA LEU A 173 -26.17 0.84 -3.64
C LEU A 173 -26.35 2.30 -4.11
N ARG A 174 -26.88 3.19 -3.26
CA ARG A 174 -27.07 4.61 -3.61
C ARG A 174 -25.75 5.39 -3.57
N GLY A 175 -24.88 5.06 -2.60
CA GLY A 175 -23.47 5.48 -2.62
C GLY A 175 -22.80 5.00 -3.90
N ALA A 176 -22.77 3.69 -4.09
CA ALA A 176 -22.13 3.04 -5.23
C ALA A 176 -22.54 3.64 -6.58
N LYS A 177 -23.86 3.75 -6.85
CA LYS A 177 -24.35 4.31 -8.11
C LYS A 177 -23.93 5.77 -8.31
N THR A 178 -24.13 6.64 -7.32
CA THR A 178 -23.78 8.06 -7.48
C THR A 178 -22.27 8.28 -7.58
N THR A 179 -21.45 7.42 -6.97
CA THR A 179 -20.00 7.46 -7.14
C THR A 179 -19.63 7.01 -8.55
N PHE A 180 -20.15 5.88 -9.01
CA PHE A 180 -19.92 5.37 -10.36
C PHE A 180 -20.28 6.43 -11.41
N ASP A 181 -21.49 6.98 -11.36
CA ASP A 181 -22.00 8.01 -12.30
C ASP A 181 -21.02 9.21 -12.43
N VAL A 182 -20.43 9.65 -11.30
CA VAL A 182 -19.50 10.80 -11.26
C VAL A 182 -18.10 10.45 -11.78
N TYR A 183 -17.60 9.25 -11.51
CA TYR A 183 -16.28 8.84 -12.01
C TYR A 183 -16.31 8.40 -13.49
N THR A 184 -17.42 7.89 -14.00
CA THR A 184 -17.55 7.47 -15.40
C THR A 184 -18.07 8.54 -16.35
N GLU A 185 -18.28 9.80 -15.90
CA GLU A 185 -18.80 10.89 -16.74
C GLU A 185 -17.96 11.10 -18.03
N SER A 186 -16.63 10.93 -17.95
CA SER A 186 -15.73 11.06 -19.09
C SER A 186 -15.82 9.90 -20.09
N TRP A 187 -16.33 8.73 -19.69
CA TRP A 187 -16.26 7.50 -20.49
C TRP A 187 -17.16 7.55 -21.73
N ALA A 188 -18.18 8.39 -21.73
CA ALA A 188 -19.02 8.66 -22.90
C ALA A 188 -18.28 9.41 -24.02
N GLN A 189 -17.24 10.19 -23.67
CA GLN A 189 -16.42 10.95 -24.63
C GLN A 189 -15.12 10.21 -24.97
N ASP A 190 -14.52 9.54 -23.98
CA ASP A 190 -13.34 8.69 -24.14
C ASP A 190 -13.57 7.32 -23.48
N PRO A 191 -14.11 6.34 -24.22
CA PRO A 191 -14.32 4.98 -23.72
C PRO A 191 -13.03 4.13 -23.73
N SER A 192 -11.85 4.71 -23.98
CA SER A 192 -10.59 3.97 -24.11
C SER A 192 -10.20 3.25 -22.82
N GLN A 193 -9.51 2.11 -22.98
CA GLN A 193 -8.99 1.35 -21.86
C GLN A 193 -7.96 2.14 -21.04
N GLU A 194 -7.24 3.12 -21.63
CA GLU A 194 -6.37 4.01 -20.85
C GLU A 194 -7.20 4.94 -19.94
N ASN A 195 -8.27 5.58 -20.44
CA ASN A 195 -9.13 6.43 -19.61
C ASN A 195 -9.82 5.62 -18.50
N LYS A 196 -10.34 4.43 -18.82
CA LYS A 196 -10.96 3.53 -17.83
C LYS A 196 -9.97 3.13 -16.73
N LYS A 197 -8.76 2.69 -17.09
CA LYS A 197 -7.71 2.30 -16.12
C LYS A 197 -7.22 3.49 -15.28
N LYS A 198 -7.08 4.68 -15.88
CA LYS A 198 -6.82 5.92 -15.14
C LYS A 198 -7.94 6.26 -14.16
N THR A 199 -9.20 6.09 -14.55
CA THR A 199 -10.37 6.35 -13.68
C THR A 199 -10.35 5.47 -12.43
N VAL A 200 -9.96 4.19 -12.55
CA VAL A 200 -9.78 3.27 -11.42
C VAL A 200 -8.72 3.80 -10.45
N VAL A 201 -7.55 4.18 -10.97
CA VAL A 201 -6.43 4.74 -10.18
C VAL A 201 -6.80 6.06 -9.53
N ASP A 202 -7.49 6.95 -10.26
CA ASP A 202 -8.00 8.22 -9.78
C ASP A 202 -9.00 8.04 -8.62
N PHE A 203 -9.91 7.07 -8.73
CA PHE A 203 -10.90 6.75 -7.70
C PHE A 203 -10.24 6.32 -6.39
N GLU A 204 -9.28 5.39 -6.45
CA GLU A 204 -8.55 4.96 -5.25
C GLU A 204 -7.60 6.04 -4.71
N THR A 205 -6.96 6.82 -5.58
CA THR A 205 -6.15 7.98 -5.19
C THR A 205 -6.99 9.01 -4.43
N ASP A 206 -8.21 9.30 -4.91
CA ASP A 206 -9.14 10.22 -4.28
C ASP A 206 -9.56 9.73 -2.88
N ILE A 207 -10.09 8.51 -2.76
CA ILE A 207 -10.71 8.03 -1.51
C ILE A 207 -9.68 7.62 -0.44
N LEU A 208 -8.51 7.09 -0.82
CA LEU A 208 -7.49 6.64 0.13
C LEU A 208 -6.56 7.78 0.58
N PHE A 209 -6.25 8.73 -0.32
CA PHE A 209 -5.16 9.70 -0.10
C PHE A 209 -5.59 11.16 -0.27
N LEU A 210 -6.06 11.56 -1.46
CA LEU A 210 -6.21 12.97 -1.79
C LEU A 210 -7.36 13.64 -1.03
N VAL A 211 -8.57 13.07 -1.03
CA VAL A 211 -9.72 13.66 -0.32
C VAL A 211 -9.47 13.75 1.20
N PRO A 212 -8.97 12.70 1.88
CA PRO A 212 -8.53 12.82 3.27
C PRO A 212 -7.48 13.92 3.49
N THR A 213 -6.51 14.06 2.58
CA THR A 213 -5.44 15.06 2.68
C THR A 213 -5.96 16.48 2.52
N GLU A 214 -6.84 16.75 1.55
CA GLU A 214 -7.51 18.05 1.38
C GLU A 214 -8.37 18.42 2.59
N ILE A 215 -9.11 17.47 3.17
CA ILE A 215 -9.87 17.71 4.42
C ILE A 215 -8.90 18.01 5.58
N ALA A 216 -7.78 17.28 5.69
CA ALA A 216 -6.77 17.51 6.73
C ALA A 216 -6.10 18.89 6.60
N LEU A 217 -5.84 19.35 5.38
CA LEU A 217 -5.30 20.68 5.08
C LEU A 217 -6.30 21.78 5.44
N ALA A 218 -7.58 21.62 5.08
CA ALA A 218 -8.64 22.54 5.44
C ALA A 218 -8.85 22.61 6.97
N GLN A 219 -8.88 21.46 7.66
CA GLN A 219 -9.00 21.39 9.13
C GLN A 219 -7.79 22.03 9.84
N HIS A 220 -6.57 21.73 9.38
CA HIS A 220 -5.38 22.37 9.90
C HIS A 220 -5.42 23.89 9.70
N ARG A 221 -5.76 24.36 8.49
CA ARG A 221 -5.84 25.78 8.17
C ARG A 221 -6.90 26.51 9.00
N ALA A 222 -8.05 25.87 9.26
CA ALA A 222 -9.13 26.44 10.08
C ALA A 222 -8.78 26.53 11.57
N ASN A 223 -7.92 25.65 12.08
CA ASN A 223 -7.50 25.62 13.49
C ASN A 223 -6.16 26.33 13.75
N ALA A 224 -5.40 26.69 12.71
CA ALA A 224 -4.10 27.33 12.81
C ALA A 224 -4.17 28.72 13.47
N LYS A 225 -3.33 28.93 14.50
CA LYS A 225 -3.13 30.22 15.18
C LYS A 225 -1.88 30.92 14.66
N SER A 226 -0.72 30.28 14.87
CA SER A 226 0.58 30.75 14.39
C SER A 226 1.17 29.88 13.28
N ALA A 227 0.63 28.67 13.10
CA ALA A 227 1.10 27.69 12.13
C ALA A 227 0.88 28.11 10.67
N LYS A 228 1.88 27.86 9.83
CA LYS A 228 1.71 27.88 8.37
C LYS A 228 1.21 26.53 7.87
N THR A 229 0.45 26.53 6.77
CA THR A 229 -0.05 25.33 6.08
C THR A 229 0.43 25.36 4.63
N TYR A 230 0.86 24.23 4.08
CA TYR A 230 1.30 24.09 2.70
C TYR A 230 0.86 22.74 2.13
N THR A 231 0.63 22.68 0.81
CA THR A 231 0.32 21.42 0.12
C THR A 231 1.04 21.27 -1.21
N TYR A 232 1.31 20.01 -1.57
CA TYR A 232 1.94 19.62 -2.82
C TYR A 232 1.22 18.46 -3.51
N LEU A 233 1.39 18.40 -4.83
CA LEU A 233 1.11 17.22 -5.63
C LEU A 233 2.42 16.77 -6.28
N PHE A 234 2.85 15.53 -6.04
CA PHE A 234 4.04 14.98 -6.68
C PHE A 234 3.64 14.25 -7.97
N SER A 235 4.07 14.78 -9.11
CA SER A 235 3.67 14.33 -10.46
C SER A 235 4.88 13.91 -11.31
N HIS A 236 5.99 13.47 -10.71
CA HIS A 236 7.14 12.96 -11.47
C HIS A 236 6.96 11.47 -11.77
N PRO A 237 6.83 11.05 -13.06
CA PRO A 237 6.41 9.68 -13.38
C PRO A 237 7.32 8.58 -12.84
N SER A 238 6.69 7.47 -12.47
CA SER A 238 7.35 6.27 -11.99
C SER A 238 8.37 5.74 -12.99
N ARG A 239 9.33 4.99 -12.46
CA ARG A 239 10.39 4.35 -13.24
C ARG A 239 10.29 2.83 -13.25
N MET A 240 9.22 2.27 -12.65
CA MET A 240 8.95 0.84 -12.62
C MET A 240 8.76 0.29 -14.05
N PRO A 241 9.66 -0.59 -14.56
CA PRO A 241 9.60 -1.06 -15.95
C PRO A 241 8.36 -1.90 -16.29
N THR A 242 7.69 -2.43 -15.27
CA THR A 242 6.48 -3.26 -15.36
C THR A 242 5.18 -2.46 -15.42
N TYR A 243 5.23 -1.14 -15.17
CA TYR A 243 4.04 -0.30 -15.19
C TYR A 243 3.76 0.22 -16.61
N PRO A 244 2.47 0.39 -16.99
CA PRO A 244 2.11 1.05 -18.24
C PRO A 244 2.70 2.46 -18.33
N LYS A 245 3.02 2.90 -19.56
CA LYS A 245 3.64 4.21 -19.83
C LYS A 245 2.81 5.42 -19.36
N TRP A 246 1.52 5.22 -19.12
CA TRP A 246 0.59 6.25 -18.69
C TRP A 246 0.59 6.50 -17.17
N VAL A 247 1.27 5.65 -16.38
CA VAL A 247 1.35 5.75 -14.92
C VAL A 247 2.18 6.96 -14.50
N GLY A 248 1.63 7.73 -13.55
CA GLY A 248 2.25 8.89 -12.94
C GLY A 248 3.23 8.49 -11.82
N ALA A 249 3.27 9.27 -10.75
CA ALA A 249 3.93 8.87 -9.51
C ALA A 249 3.01 7.95 -8.71
N ASP A 250 3.45 6.72 -8.47
CA ASP A 250 2.74 5.76 -7.62
C ASP A 250 2.95 6.09 -6.13
N HIS A 251 2.31 5.33 -5.25
CA HIS A 251 2.57 5.37 -3.81
C HIS A 251 4.07 5.18 -3.51
N ALA A 252 4.59 5.95 -2.56
CA ALA A 252 5.99 5.92 -2.10
C ALA A 252 7.09 6.26 -3.15
N ASP A 253 6.75 6.57 -4.41
CA ASP A 253 7.73 6.95 -5.44
C ASP A 253 8.51 8.23 -5.05
N ASP A 254 7.90 9.11 -4.27
CA ASP A 254 8.46 10.36 -3.74
C ASP A 254 9.58 10.15 -2.72
N ILE A 255 9.56 9.06 -1.94
CA ILE A 255 10.50 8.76 -0.86
C ILE A 255 11.95 8.78 -1.35
N GLN A 256 12.24 8.18 -2.51
CA GLN A 256 13.60 8.12 -3.05
C GLN A 256 14.18 9.51 -3.35
N TYR A 257 13.33 10.48 -3.69
CA TYR A 257 13.72 11.85 -3.99
C TYR A 257 13.94 12.66 -2.72
N VAL A 258 13.08 12.52 -1.71
CA VAL A 258 13.24 13.13 -0.38
C VAL A 258 14.51 12.65 0.32
N PHE A 259 14.84 11.36 0.25
CA PHE A 259 16.04 10.79 0.88
C PHE A 259 17.32 10.87 0.03
N GLY A 260 17.31 11.55 -1.12
CA GLY A 260 18.54 11.78 -1.89
C GLY A 260 19.12 10.56 -2.59
N LYS A 261 18.33 9.50 -2.83
CA LYS A 261 18.80 8.30 -3.58
C LYS A 261 19.40 8.65 -4.95
N PRO A 262 18.88 9.63 -5.73
CA PRO A 262 19.54 10.10 -6.95
C PRO A 262 20.97 10.64 -6.81
N PHE A 263 21.38 11.01 -5.59
CA PHE A 263 22.76 11.41 -5.26
C PHE A 263 23.56 10.28 -4.62
N ALA A 264 22.94 9.45 -3.78
CA ALA A 264 23.61 8.34 -3.09
C ALA A 264 23.96 7.17 -4.00
N THR A 265 23.12 6.87 -5.00
CA THR A 265 23.32 5.75 -5.95
C THR A 265 23.19 6.23 -7.41
N PRO A 266 24.02 7.19 -7.86
CA PRO A 266 23.74 8.03 -9.02
C PRO A 266 23.68 7.28 -10.36
N LEU A 267 24.33 6.11 -10.48
CA LEU A 267 24.27 5.25 -11.67
C LEU A 267 22.85 4.78 -12.00
N GLY A 268 21.98 4.62 -10.99
CA GLY A 268 20.58 4.27 -11.20
C GLY A 268 19.70 5.44 -11.66
N TYR A 269 20.22 6.67 -11.73
CA TYR A 269 19.41 7.89 -11.82
C TYR A 269 19.83 8.88 -12.92
N ARG A 270 18.81 9.42 -13.61
CA ARG A 270 18.97 10.41 -14.68
C ARG A 270 19.18 11.81 -14.09
N PRO A 271 19.73 12.78 -14.85
CA PRO A 271 19.89 14.16 -14.38
C PRO A 271 18.59 14.79 -13.86
N GLN A 272 17.46 14.57 -14.55
CA GLN A 272 16.14 15.03 -14.11
C GLN A 272 15.72 14.47 -12.73
N ASP A 273 16.12 13.24 -12.40
CA ASP A 273 15.76 12.59 -11.14
C ASP A 273 16.56 13.23 -9.98
N ARG A 274 17.82 13.64 -10.24
CA ARG A 274 18.61 14.50 -9.33
C ARG A 274 18.01 15.90 -9.18
N THR A 275 17.46 16.49 -10.24
CA THR A 275 16.76 17.79 -10.15
C THR A 275 15.56 17.72 -9.20
N VAL A 276 14.69 16.71 -9.36
CA VAL A 276 13.54 16.50 -8.46
C VAL A 276 14.00 16.34 -7.02
N SER A 277 14.97 15.45 -6.77
CA SER A 277 15.50 15.20 -5.44
C SER A 277 16.13 16.45 -4.81
N LYS A 278 16.92 17.24 -5.57
CA LYS A 278 17.47 18.52 -5.10
C LYS A 278 16.38 19.46 -4.62
N ASN A 279 15.31 19.59 -5.41
CA ASN A 279 14.22 20.52 -5.14
C ASN A 279 13.41 20.09 -3.91
N MET A 280 13.07 18.80 -3.79
CA MET A 280 12.37 18.27 -2.61
C MET A 280 13.21 18.42 -1.34
N ILE A 281 14.49 18.05 -1.37
CA ILE A 281 15.40 18.23 -0.22
C ILE A 281 15.50 19.70 0.16
N ALA A 282 15.58 20.63 -0.81
CA ALA A 282 15.61 22.06 -0.53
C ALA A 282 14.36 22.54 0.21
N TYR A 283 13.16 22.25 -0.31
CA TYR A 283 11.90 22.64 0.34
C TYR A 283 11.73 21.99 1.73
N TRP A 284 11.96 20.69 1.85
CA TRP A 284 11.80 19.95 3.12
C TRP A 284 12.77 20.44 4.20
N THR A 285 14.04 20.69 3.85
CA THR A 285 15.04 21.14 4.84
C THR A 285 14.92 22.62 5.18
N ASN A 286 14.50 23.47 4.24
CA ASN A 286 14.12 24.86 4.51
C ASN A 286 12.94 24.92 5.49
N PHE A 287 11.86 24.20 5.18
CA PHE A 287 10.69 24.10 6.05
C PHE A 287 11.05 23.56 7.43
N ALA A 288 11.82 22.47 7.51
CA ALA A 288 12.29 21.91 8.78
C ALA A 288 13.05 22.95 9.63
N LYS A 289 13.83 23.84 9.01
CA LYS A 289 14.57 24.92 9.68
C LYS A 289 13.66 26.09 10.10
N THR A 290 12.85 26.63 9.19
CA THR A 290 12.18 27.95 9.37
C THR A 290 10.66 27.89 9.52
N GLY A 291 10.02 26.83 9.03
CA GLY A 291 8.56 26.75 8.86
C GLY A 291 8.10 27.29 7.51
N ASP A 292 9.04 27.70 6.65
CA ASP A 292 8.78 28.20 5.31
C ASP A 292 9.61 27.42 4.28
N PRO A 293 9.01 26.69 3.33
CA PRO A 293 9.75 25.93 2.32
C PRO A 293 10.70 26.81 1.49
N ASN A 294 10.42 28.11 1.41
CA ASN A 294 11.16 29.07 0.59
C ASN A 294 12.38 29.67 1.28
N MET A 295 12.46 29.57 2.62
CA MET A 295 13.50 30.23 3.41
C MET A 295 14.33 29.23 4.20
N GLY A 296 15.64 29.21 3.96
CA GLY A 296 16.55 28.35 4.72
C GLY A 296 17.97 28.34 4.15
N ASN A 297 18.57 27.15 4.08
CA ASN A 297 19.94 26.97 3.59
C ASN A 297 20.01 26.74 2.07
N SER A 298 18.88 26.42 1.44
CA SER A 298 18.83 25.98 0.05
C SER A 298 17.97 26.92 -0.80
N ALA A 299 18.50 27.32 -1.96
CA ALA A 299 17.68 27.99 -2.97
C ALA A 299 16.63 27.03 -3.53
N VAL A 300 15.44 27.54 -3.79
CA VAL A 300 14.28 26.80 -4.33
C VAL A 300 13.99 27.25 -5.77
N PRO A 301 13.46 26.36 -6.65
CA PRO A 301 13.26 26.66 -8.06
C PRO A 301 12.06 27.58 -8.36
N THR A 302 11.07 27.64 -7.47
CA THR A 302 9.93 28.55 -7.54
C THR A 302 9.48 28.92 -6.13
N HIS A 303 8.56 29.87 -5.99
CA HIS A 303 7.95 30.19 -4.70
C HIS A 303 6.79 29.22 -4.42
N TRP A 304 6.78 28.61 -3.23
CA TRP A 304 5.68 27.78 -2.74
C TRP A 304 4.81 28.63 -1.82
N ASP A 305 3.66 29.08 -2.33
CA ASP A 305 2.70 29.85 -1.53
C ASP A 305 2.07 28.98 -0.40
N PRO A 306 1.80 29.55 0.78
CA PRO A 306 0.98 28.89 1.79
C PRO A 306 -0.41 28.51 1.26
N TYR A 307 -0.93 27.39 1.73
CA TYR A 307 -2.29 26.94 1.44
C TYR A 307 -3.33 27.89 2.06
N THR A 308 -4.35 28.24 1.28
CA THR A 308 -5.56 28.91 1.79
C THR A 308 -6.82 28.22 1.27
N THR A 309 -7.87 28.27 2.08
CA THR A 309 -9.19 27.68 1.83
C THR A 309 -9.90 28.27 0.61
N GLU A 310 -9.58 29.50 0.24
CA GLU A 310 -10.21 30.22 -0.87
C GLU A 310 -9.59 29.83 -2.22
N ASN A 311 -8.28 29.56 -2.23
CA ASN A 311 -7.52 29.29 -3.45
C ASN A 311 -7.28 27.79 -3.71
N GLY A 312 -7.24 26.95 -2.66
CA GLY A 312 -6.85 25.54 -2.79
C GLY A 312 -5.50 25.40 -3.50
N SER A 313 -4.53 26.24 -3.13
CA SER A 313 -3.25 26.39 -3.82
C SER A 313 -2.25 25.31 -3.40
N TYR A 314 -1.64 24.64 -4.38
CA TYR A 314 -0.68 23.57 -4.20
C TYR A 314 0.53 23.71 -5.12
N LEU A 315 1.69 23.25 -4.67
CA LEU A 315 2.88 23.14 -5.52
C LEU A 315 2.86 21.79 -6.24
N GLU A 316 2.86 21.80 -7.58
CA GLU A 316 3.13 20.58 -8.34
C GLU A 316 4.64 20.34 -8.48
N ILE A 317 5.11 19.24 -7.91
CA ILE A 317 6.51 18.82 -7.91
C ILE A 317 6.74 17.87 -9.09
N THR A 318 7.50 18.34 -10.08
CA THR A 318 7.91 17.56 -11.26
C THR A 318 9.39 17.78 -11.58
N LYS A 319 9.91 17.13 -12.64
CA LYS A 319 11.25 17.43 -13.19
C LYS A 319 11.45 18.88 -13.67
N LYS A 320 10.38 19.62 -13.97
CA LYS A 320 10.40 21.03 -14.35
C LYS A 320 9.54 21.81 -13.37
N ILE A 321 10.18 22.53 -12.45
CA ILE A 321 9.51 23.42 -11.51
C ILE A 321 9.80 24.85 -11.94
N ASP A 322 8.75 25.62 -12.20
CA ASP A 322 8.82 27.03 -12.63
C ASP A 322 7.64 27.84 -12.06
N SER A 323 7.39 29.05 -12.58
CA SER A 323 6.31 29.93 -12.11
C SER A 323 4.90 29.35 -12.28
N ASN A 324 4.72 28.34 -13.15
CA ASN A 324 3.43 27.69 -13.38
C ASN A 324 3.21 26.44 -12.51
N SER A 325 4.19 26.09 -11.66
CA SER A 325 4.10 24.93 -10.77
C SER A 325 3.21 25.18 -9.56
N MET A 326 3.00 26.44 -9.15
CA MET A 326 1.93 26.78 -8.21
C MET A 326 0.59 26.73 -8.92
N LYS A 327 -0.19 25.69 -8.61
CA LYS A 327 -1.51 25.41 -9.17
C LYS A 327 -2.59 25.63 -8.11
N ARG A 328 -3.85 25.54 -8.52
CA ARG A 328 -5.04 25.75 -7.68
C ARG A 328 -6.14 24.75 -8.01
N GLY A 329 -6.99 24.46 -7.05
CA GLY A 329 -8.25 23.74 -7.27
C GLY A 329 -8.09 22.28 -7.73
N LEU A 330 -7.16 21.54 -7.13
CA LEU A 330 -6.95 20.11 -7.43
C LEU A 330 -8.25 19.32 -7.25
N ARG A 331 -8.77 18.72 -8.34
CA ARG A 331 -9.92 17.79 -8.34
C ARG A 331 -11.12 18.26 -7.51
N THR A 332 -11.38 19.57 -7.48
CA THR A 332 -12.38 20.18 -6.58
C THR A 332 -13.82 19.72 -6.81
N ASN A 333 -14.15 19.25 -8.01
CA ASN A 333 -15.41 18.57 -8.31
C ASN A 333 -15.55 17.25 -7.51
N PHE A 334 -14.52 16.40 -7.51
CA PHE A 334 -14.50 15.15 -6.74
C PHE A 334 -14.45 15.43 -5.22
N LEU A 335 -13.64 16.40 -4.77
CA LEU A 335 -13.63 16.82 -3.36
C LEU A 335 -15.02 17.25 -2.88
N ARG A 336 -15.74 18.07 -3.66
CA ARG A 336 -17.13 18.48 -3.37
C ARG A 336 -18.11 17.32 -3.41
N TYR A 337 -17.94 16.37 -4.35
CA TYR A 337 -18.77 15.17 -4.39
C TYR A 337 -18.65 14.39 -3.07
N TRP A 338 -17.43 14.08 -2.63
CA TRP A 338 -17.21 13.31 -1.40
C TRP A 338 -17.65 14.07 -0.15
N THR A 339 -17.27 15.34 0.00
CA THR A 339 -17.52 16.13 1.23
C THR A 339 -18.94 16.67 1.37
N LEU A 340 -19.72 16.74 0.29
CA LEU A 340 -21.09 17.25 0.32
C LEU A 340 -22.10 16.18 -0.14
N SER A 341 -22.01 15.74 -1.39
CA SER A 341 -23.01 14.86 -2.01
C SER A 341 -23.05 13.47 -1.39
N TYR A 342 -21.88 12.83 -1.21
CA TYR A 342 -21.77 11.48 -0.66
C TYR A 342 -22.05 11.44 0.85
N LEU A 343 -21.53 12.40 1.61
CA LEU A 343 -21.82 12.49 3.06
C LEU A 343 -23.30 12.72 3.35
N ALA A 344 -24.03 13.47 2.52
CA ALA A 344 -25.47 13.69 2.64
C ALA A 344 -26.34 12.46 2.32
N LEU A 345 -25.76 11.36 1.83
CA LEU A 345 -26.49 10.10 1.67
C LEU A 345 -26.73 9.45 3.05
N PRO A 346 -27.86 8.77 3.30
CA PRO A 346 -28.08 8.05 4.55
C PRO A 346 -27.07 6.91 4.66
N THR A 347 -26.55 6.69 5.87
CA THR A 347 -25.74 5.52 6.17
C THR A 347 -26.66 4.30 6.24
N VAL A 348 -26.29 3.20 5.58
CA VAL A 348 -27.02 1.94 5.65
C VAL A 348 -26.49 1.15 6.85
N THR A 349 -27.31 1.02 7.90
CA THR A 349 -26.91 0.39 9.17
C THR A 349 -27.45 -1.03 9.36
N ASP A 350 -28.38 -1.46 8.52
CA ASP A 350 -29.00 -2.78 8.62
C ASP A 350 -28.24 -3.86 7.84
N GLN A 351 -28.43 -5.12 8.24
CA GLN A 351 -27.75 -6.32 7.74
C GLN A 351 -28.15 -6.72 6.29
N GLY A 352 -28.04 -5.79 5.34
CA GLY A 352 -28.17 -6.01 3.90
C GLY A 352 -26.84 -6.00 3.14
N ALA A 353 -25.71 -5.95 3.85
CA ALA A 353 -24.36 -5.82 3.30
C ALA A 353 -23.37 -6.88 3.82
N THR A 354 -23.87 -8.03 4.26
CA THR A 354 -23.11 -9.28 4.23
C THR A 354 -23.57 -10.07 3.00
N PRO A 355 -22.74 -10.20 1.95
CA PRO A 355 -22.73 -11.40 1.14
C PRO A 355 -22.61 -12.60 2.09
N ALA A 356 -23.38 -13.66 1.84
CA ALA A 356 -23.36 -14.82 2.72
C ALA A 356 -21.95 -15.43 2.76
N PRO A 357 -21.45 -15.88 3.93
CA PRO A 357 -20.24 -16.68 3.94
C PRO A 357 -20.48 -17.90 3.04
N PRO A 358 -19.54 -18.27 2.16
CA PRO A 358 -19.73 -19.40 1.27
C PRO A 358 -20.01 -20.65 2.12
N ALA A 359 -21.07 -21.37 1.77
CA ALA A 359 -21.17 -22.76 2.17
C ALA A 359 -19.89 -23.45 1.66
N GLY A 360 -19.10 -24.02 2.56
CA GLY A 360 -17.90 -24.74 2.16
C GLY A 360 -18.25 -25.84 1.18
N ASP A 361 -17.46 -26.00 0.12
CA ASP A 361 -17.62 -27.09 -0.84
C ASP A 361 -17.74 -28.43 -0.09
N PRO A 362 -18.83 -29.18 -0.25
CA PRO A 362 -18.82 -30.57 0.11
C PRO A 362 -17.88 -31.28 -0.88
N GLU A 363 -16.75 -31.71 -0.34
CA GLU A 363 -15.74 -32.55 -0.99
C GLU A 363 -16.39 -33.62 -1.88
N ALA A 364 -16.30 -33.42 -3.20
CA ALA A 364 -17.00 -34.25 -4.17
C ALA A 364 -16.32 -35.63 -4.30
N THR A 365 -16.78 -36.58 -3.48
CA THR A 365 -16.44 -38.00 -3.62
C THR A 365 -16.88 -38.52 -5.00
N PRO A 366 -16.04 -39.25 -5.75
CA PRO A 366 -16.41 -39.74 -7.08
C PRO A 366 -17.42 -40.88 -6.99
N VAL A 367 -18.56 -40.74 -7.69
CA VAL A 367 -19.59 -41.78 -7.84
C VAL A 367 -19.33 -42.55 -9.16
N PRO A 368 -19.37 -43.89 -9.18
CA PRO A 368 -19.13 -44.68 -10.39
C PRO A 368 -20.31 -44.61 -11.38
N PRO A 369 -20.09 -44.89 -12.68
CA PRO A 369 -21.12 -44.73 -13.70
C PRO A 369 -22.24 -45.77 -13.58
N THR A 370 -23.47 -45.28 -13.47
CA THR A 370 -24.70 -46.10 -13.62
C THR A 370 -25.15 -46.07 -15.08
N GLY A 371 -25.29 -47.25 -15.69
CA GLY A 371 -25.70 -47.40 -17.09
C GLY A 371 -27.20 -47.20 -17.32
N ASP A 372 -27.54 -47.02 -18.60
CA ASP A 372 -28.91 -46.83 -19.09
C ASP A 372 -29.83 -48.03 -18.83
N SER A 373 -31.12 -47.77 -18.55
CA SER A 373 -32.22 -48.72 -18.77
C SER A 373 -33.56 -47.98 -18.85
N GLU A 374 -34.39 -48.40 -19.81
CA GLU A 374 -35.48 -47.61 -20.39
C GLU A 374 -36.82 -47.63 -19.63
N ALA A 375 -37.75 -46.80 -20.11
CA ALA A 375 -39.12 -46.67 -19.62
C ALA A 375 -40.02 -47.86 -19.99
N ALA A 376 -41.08 -48.06 -19.22
CA ALA A 376 -42.10 -49.09 -19.46
C ALA A 376 -43.11 -48.69 -20.56
N PRO A 377 -43.50 -49.62 -21.46
CA PRO A 377 -44.61 -49.42 -22.40
C PRO A 377 -45.96 -49.93 -21.85
N VAL A 378 -47.04 -49.36 -22.38
CA VAL A 378 -48.46 -49.69 -22.11
C VAL A 378 -48.90 -50.91 -22.96
N PRO A 379 -49.76 -51.83 -22.47
CA PRO A 379 -50.07 -53.08 -23.18
C PRO A 379 -51.14 -52.93 -24.27
N PRO A 380 -51.05 -53.69 -25.38
CA PRO A 380 -52.16 -53.97 -26.27
C PRO A 380 -52.92 -55.27 -25.90
N THR A 381 -54.19 -55.33 -26.27
CA THR A 381 -55.08 -56.49 -26.14
C THR A 381 -54.92 -57.49 -27.30
N GLY A 382 -54.97 -58.80 -27.04
CA GLY A 382 -55.18 -59.81 -28.10
C GLY A 382 -54.71 -61.24 -27.80
N ASP A 383 -55.64 -62.08 -27.35
CA ASP A 383 -55.85 -63.50 -27.69
C ASP A 383 -54.71 -64.55 -27.78
N SER A 384 -54.92 -65.63 -27.00
CA SER A 384 -54.83 -67.06 -27.39
C SER A 384 -53.50 -67.86 -27.32
N GLU A 385 -53.53 -68.80 -26.35
CA GLU A 385 -53.08 -70.21 -26.39
C GLU A 385 -51.62 -70.66 -26.13
N ALA A 386 -51.58 -71.87 -25.56
CA ALA A 386 -50.51 -72.89 -25.53
C ALA A 386 -49.26 -72.70 -24.62
N ALA A 387 -49.28 -73.44 -23.50
CA ALA A 387 -48.11 -74.02 -22.82
C ALA A 387 -47.64 -75.31 -23.60
N PRO A 388 -46.61 -76.12 -23.21
CA PRO A 388 -45.94 -76.17 -21.88
C PRO A 388 -44.45 -76.66 -21.79
N VAL A 389 -43.96 -76.78 -20.53
CA VAL A 389 -42.97 -77.78 -19.98
C VAL A 389 -41.43 -77.63 -20.20
N PRO A 390 -40.59 -77.77 -19.13
CA PRO A 390 -39.09 -77.81 -19.15
C PRO A 390 -38.52 -79.26 -19.10
N PRO A 391 -37.19 -79.54 -18.94
CA PRO A 391 -36.63 -79.72 -17.56
C PRO A 391 -35.07 -79.61 -17.33
N THR A 392 -34.71 -79.42 -16.04
CA THR A 392 -33.58 -79.94 -15.18
C THR A 392 -32.17 -80.41 -15.65
N GLY A 393 -31.16 -80.15 -14.80
CA GLY A 393 -29.89 -80.90 -14.58
C GLY A 393 -28.73 -79.98 -14.12
N ASP A 394 -28.24 -79.98 -12.86
CA ASP A 394 -27.30 -80.92 -12.17
C ASP A 394 -25.92 -81.06 -12.87
N SER A 395 -24.73 -81.08 -12.22
CA SER A 395 -24.30 -81.04 -10.80
C SER A 395 -22.75 -80.99 -10.66
N GLU A 396 -22.19 -80.53 -9.52
CA GLU A 396 -20.83 -80.85 -8.95
C GLU A 396 -19.53 -80.48 -9.75
N ALA A 397 -18.28 -80.39 -9.22
CA ALA A 397 -17.66 -80.56 -7.87
C ALA A 397 -16.37 -79.66 -7.72
N ALA A 398 -15.61 -79.80 -6.61
CA ALA A 398 -14.55 -78.89 -6.11
C ALA A 398 -13.06 -79.36 -6.40
N PRO A 399 -12.03 -79.14 -5.53
CA PRO A 399 -11.14 -77.95 -5.43
C PRO A 399 -9.60 -78.25 -5.52
N VAL A 400 -8.74 -77.28 -5.09
CA VAL A 400 -7.35 -77.36 -4.51
C VAL A 400 -6.22 -76.55 -5.27
N PRO A 401 -5.37 -75.75 -4.56
CA PRO A 401 -4.19 -75.00 -5.10
C PRO A 401 -2.81 -75.61 -4.71
N PRO A 402 -1.65 -75.06 -5.18
CA PRO A 402 -0.54 -74.72 -4.23
C PRO A 402 0.53 -73.63 -4.63
N THR A 403 1.13 -72.98 -3.60
CA THR A 403 2.55 -72.53 -3.33
C THR A 403 3.53 -71.87 -4.35
N GLY A 404 4.24 -70.80 -3.89
CA GLY A 404 5.69 -70.48 -4.13
C GLY A 404 6.10 -69.29 -5.05
N ASP A 405 7.29 -68.64 -4.97
CA ASP A 405 8.22 -68.38 -3.82
C ASP A 405 9.36 -67.31 -4.07
N SER A 406 10.05 -66.91 -2.98
CA SER A 406 11.34 -66.18 -2.67
C SER A 406 12.28 -65.39 -3.67
N GLU A 407 12.90 -64.30 -3.12
CA GLU A 407 14.33 -63.81 -3.22
C GLU A 407 14.79 -62.48 -3.93
N ALA A 408 15.64 -61.73 -3.17
CA ALA A 408 16.83 -60.90 -3.52
C ALA A 408 16.78 -59.50 -4.20
N ALA A 409 17.80 -58.67 -3.90
CA ALA A 409 18.04 -57.29 -4.37
C ALA A 409 19.55 -56.99 -4.60
N PRO A 410 19.93 -55.95 -5.41
CA PRO A 410 21.22 -55.26 -5.22
C PRO A 410 21.22 -53.72 -5.45
N VAL A 411 22.38 -53.09 -5.20
CA VAL A 411 22.68 -51.64 -5.11
C VAL A 411 23.51 -51.13 -6.33
N PRO A 412 23.53 -49.82 -6.65
CA PRO A 412 24.65 -49.17 -7.36
C PRO A 412 25.28 -47.93 -6.63
N PRO A 413 26.48 -47.42 -7.05
CA PRO A 413 27.46 -46.76 -6.15
C PRO A 413 27.73 -45.24 -6.36
N THR A 414 28.83 -44.74 -5.76
CA THR A 414 29.24 -43.33 -5.49
C THR A 414 30.45 -42.80 -6.30
N GLY A 415 30.61 -41.47 -6.40
CA GLY A 415 31.86 -40.73 -6.77
C GLY A 415 32.07 -40.46 -8.28
N ASP A 416 32.83 -39.46 -8.75
CA ASP A 416 33.60 -38.39 -8.07
C ASP A 416 33.99 -37.20 -9.02
N SER A 417 34.29 -36.03 -8.41
CA SER A 417 35.15 -34.87 -8.80
C SER A 417 35.47 -34.38 -10.26
N GLU A 418 35.37 -33.05 -10.41
CA GLU A 418 36.33 -32.06 -11.00
C GLU A 418 36.48 -31.66 -12.50
N ALA A 419 36.97 -30.41 -12.62
CA ALA A 419 37.66 -29.72 -13.73
C ALA A 419 36.87 -28.97 -14.84
N ALA A 420 37.35 -27.75 -15.14
CA ALA A 420 36.92 -26.87 -16.23
C ALA A 420 38.10 -26.54 -17.17
N PRO A 421 37.84 -26.14 -18.43
CA PRO A 421 38.82 -25.43 -19.26
C PRO A 421 38.35 -24.02 -19.71
N VAL A 422 39.32 -23.20 -20.15
CA VAL A 422 39.16 -21.77 -20.47
C VAL A 422 39.20 -21.54 -22.03
N PRO A 423 39.44 -20.34 -22.62
CA PRO A 423 38.61 -19.81 -23.71
C PRO A 423 39.32 -19.78 -25.10
N PRO A 424 38.71 -19.18 -26.13
CA PRO A 424 39.43 -18.69 -27.30
C PRO A 424 39.79 -17.19 -27.24
N SER A 425 41.02 -16.88 -27.65
CA SER A 425 41.54 -15.58 -28.16
C SER A 425 40.78 -15.11 -29.41
N GLY A 426 40.89 -13.90 -29.99
CA GLY A 426 41.77 -12.72 -29.92
C GLY A 426 41.08 -11.64 -30.82
N ASP A 427 41.43 -10.35 -30.83
CA ASP A 427 42.64 -9.79 -31.44
C ASP A 427 42.95 -8.36 -30.91
N SER A 428 44.08 -7.81 -31.34
CA SER A 428 44.81 -6.68 -30.74
C SER A 428 44.80 -5.37 -31.56
N GLU A 429 45.54 -4.37 -31.03
CA GLU A 429 45.91 -3.05 -31.61
C GLU A 429 44.92 -1.88 -31.39
N ALA A 430 45.37 -0.65 -31.08
CA ALA A 430 46.69 -0.14 -30.68
C ALA A 430 46.54 1.13 -29.82
N ALA A 431 47.62 1.55 -29.14
CA ALA A 431 47.70 2.82 -28.42
C ALA A 431 48.87 3.69 -28.92
N PRO A 432 48.74 5.03 -28.89
CA PRO A 432 49.90 5.91 -28.81
C PRO A 432 49.86 6.88 -27.61
N VAL A 433 51.00 6.87 -26.92
CA VAL A 433 51.70 7.85 -26.03
C VAL A 433 51.14 9.30 -25.92
N PRO A 434 51.17 9.94 -24.74
CA PRO A 434 50.65 11.29 -24.48
C PRO A 434 51.67 12.43 -24.67
N PRO A 435 51.22 13.70 -24.66
CA PRO A 435 52.07 14.86 -24.41
C PRO A 435 52.00 15.34 -22.94
N THR A 436 53.17 15.63 -22.38
CA THR A 436 53.40 16.67 -21.34
C THR A 436 52.82 18.01 -21.81
N GLY A 437 52.31 18.95 -20.99
CA GLY A 437 52.47 19.23 -19.57
C GLY A 437 52.64 20.76 -19.43
N ASP A 438 52.13 21.39 -18.37
CA ASP A 438 52.63 22.70 -17.87
C ASP A 438 51.97 23.09 -16.53
N SER A 439 52.70 23.88 -15.74
CA SER A 439 52.42 24.34 -14.36
C SER A 439 51.56 25.61 -14.31
N GLU A 440 50.65 25.81 -13.35
CA GLU A 440 50.85 26.50 -12.04
C GLU A 440 49.44 26.78 -11.42
N ALA A 441 49.21 27.15 -10.15
CA ALA A 441 50.03 27.32 -8.94
C ALA A 441 49.16 27.04 -7.67
N ILE A 442 49.76 27.08 -6.47
CA ILE A 442 49.07 26.92 -5.16
C ILE A 442 49.12 28.24 -4.37
N PRO A 443 48.03 28.67 -3.71
CA PRO A 443 48.10 29.61 -2.59
C PRO A 443 48.13 28.87 -1.24
N VAL A 444 49.09 29.26 -0.39
CA VAL A 444 49.33 28.76 0.98
C VAL A 444 48.32 29.38 1.97
N PRO A 445 47.85 28.67 3.02
CA PRO A 445 47.02 29.26 4.07
C PRO A 445 47.86 30.02 5.13
N PRO A 446 47.32 31.09 5.75
CA PRO A 446 47.99 31.76 6.87
C PRO A 446 47.92 30.94 8.17
N THR A 447 48.95 31.08 9.01
CA THR A 447 49.13 30.45 10.33
C THR A 447 48.86 31.42 11.48
N GLY A 448 48.62 30.86 12.69
CA GLY A 448 48.42 31.58 13.97
C GLY A 448 46.97 31.53 14.49
N ASP A 449 46.65 31.25 15.76
CA ASP A 449 47.53 31.03 16.95
C ASP A 449 46.92 30.09 18.02
N SER A 450 47.85 29.53 18.81
CA SER A 450 47.81 28.97 20.19
C SER A 450 46.52 28.54 20.93
N GLU A 451 46.57 27.30 21.44
CA GLU A 451 46.25 26.82 22.81
C GLU A 451 44.90 27.14 23.50
N ALA A 452 44.17 26.07 23.89
CA ALA A 452 44.11 25.56 25.29
C ALA A 452 42.84 24.70 25.57
N ALA A 453 43.03 23.53 26.19
CA ALA A 453 42.02 22.69 26.84
C ALA A 453 42.73 21.63 27.72
N PRO A 454 42.08 20.88 28.65
CA PRO A 454 40.67 20.92 29.09
C PRO A 454 40.50 20.96 30.64
N VAL A 455 39.26 20.85 31.16
CA VAL A 455 38.79 19.96 32.27
C VAL A 455 37.29 20.24 32.56
N PRO A 456 36.45 19.26 32.98
CA PRO A 456 34.99 19.30 32.79
C PRO A 456 34.18 19.42 34.10
N PRO A 457 32.84 19.35 34.02
CA PRO A 457 32.04 18.66 35.02
C PRO A 457 31.35 17.40 34.48
N THR A 458 31.13 16.46 35.40
CA THR A 458 30.45 15.17 35.24
C THR A 458 28.93 15.31 35.13
N ASP A 459 28.27 14.42 34.38
CA ASP A 459 27.08 13.74 34.89
C ASP A 459 26.83 12.37 34.22
N ASP A 460 26.26 11.44 34.98
CA ASP A 460 26.02 10.04 34.62
C ASP A 460 24.57 9.84 34.13
N SER A 461 24.38 9.27 32.93
CA SER A 461 23.17 8.48 32.66
C SER A 461 23.38 7.41 31.60
N LYS A 462 23.27 6.14 32.03
CA LYS A 462 23.28 4.98 31.12
C LYS A 462 21.94 4.85 30.42
N GLY A 463 21.90 5.09 29.11
CA GLY A 463 20.76 4.82 28.23
C GLY A 463 21.04 3.62 27.33
N VAL A 464 20.24 2.56 27.45
CA VAL A 464 20.43 1.30 26.69
C VAL A 464 20.17 1.50 25.19
N GLN A 465 21.10 1.02 24.38
CA GLN A 465 21.04 1.06 22.92
C GLN A 465 20.25 -0.13 22.37
N MET A 466 19.08 0.12 21.77
CA MET A 466 18.31 -0.89 21.03
C MET A 466 18.58 -0.76 19.52
N PRO A 467 18.85 -1.87 18.80
CA PRO A 467 19.13 -1.82 17.37
C PRO A 467 17.86 -1.64 16.54
N ALA A 468 17.91 -0.75 15.55
CA ALA A 468 16.87 -0.65 14.53
C ALA A 468 17.01 -1.82 13.54
N VAL A 469 16.05 -2.74 13.55
CA VAL A 469 15.92 -3.78 12.52
C VAL A 469 14.97 -3.27 11.44
N ILE A 470 15.53 -2.88 10.30
CA ILE A 470 14.76 -2.56 9.10
C ILE A 470 14.60 -3.86 8.32
N GLY A 471 13.39 -4.42 8.34
CA GLY A 471 12.94 -5.44 7.39
C GLY A 471 12.27 -4.76 6.20
N PHE A 472 12.53 -5.27 5.00
CA PHE A 472 11.95 -4.81 3.73
C PHE A 472 10.47 -5.22 3.60
#